data_AF-A0A4R2B380-F1
#
_entry.id   AF-A0A4R2B380-F1
#
_cell.length_a   1.000
_cell.length_b   1.000
_cell.length_c   1.000
_cell.angle_alpha   90.00
_cell.angle_beta   90.00
_cell.angle_gamma   90.00
#
_symmetry.space_group_name_H-M   'P 1'
#
loop_
_entity.id
_entity.type
_entity.pdbx_description
1 polymer ?
#
loop_
_entity_poly.entity_id
_entity_poly.type
_entity_poly.pdbx_seq_one_letter_code
_entity_poly.pdbx_strand_id
1 'polypeptide(L)' 'MFLLTQETRVANELQKMMTWNLVPVSAQEDINEICDSLMNGSVTLNELENRDPFVVEIIHKAMNQAGKQ' A
#
# COMPACT_ATOMS: atom_id res chain seq x y z
N MET A 1 -18.22 12.92 -5.31
CA MET A 1 -18.22 11.45 -5.20
C MET A 1 -16.86 10.98 -5.71
N PHE A 2 -15.89 10.74 -4.81
CA PHE A 2 -14.61 10.17 -5.23
C PHE A 2 -14.83 8.67 -5.45
N LEU A 3 -14.67 8.19 -6.68
CA LEU A 3 -14.58 6.77 -6.94
C LEU A 3 -13.33 6.24 -6.22
N LEU A 4 -13.51 5.30 -5.29
CA LEU A 4 -12.39 4.60 -4.64
C LEU A 4 -11.64 3.80 -5.71
N THR A 5 -10.47 4.29 -6.11
CA THR A 5 -9.58 3.56 -7.02
C THR A 5 -8.95 2.37 -6.30
N GLN A 6 -8.40 1.43 -7.06
CA GLN A 6 -7.71 0.28 -6.48
C GLN A 6 -6.54 0.76 -5.60
N GLU A 7 -5.83 1.78 -6.05
CA GLU A 7 -4.73 2.46 -5.36
C GLU A 7 -5.19 2.98 -4.00
N THR A 8 -6.31 3.70 -3.94
CA THR A 8 -6.85 4.19 -2.67
C THR A 8 -7.23 3.05 -1.71
N ARG A 9 -7.78 1.95 -2.23
CA ARG A 9 -8.12 0.77 -1.40
C ARG A 9 -6.86 0.10 -0.85
N VAL A 10 -5.83 -0.06 -1.66
CA VAL A 10 -4.54 -0.63 -1.23
C VAL A 10 -3.86 0.27 -0.21
N ALA A 11 -3.86 1.59 -0.42
CA ALA A 11 -3.31 2.55 0.53
C ALA A 11 -4.01 2.47 1.90
N ASN A 12 -5.34 2.31 1.91
CA ASN A 12 -6.11 2.11 3.14
C ASN A 12 -5.74 0.81 3.86
N GLU A 13 -5.58 -0.30 3.14
CA GLU A 13 -5.14 -1.57 3.75
C GLU A 13 -3.71 -1.50 4.28
N LEU A 14 -2.80 -0.84 3.56
CA LEU A 14 -1.43 -0.60 4.05
C LEU A 14 -1.44 0.22 5.36
N GLN A 15 -2.27 1.25 5.47
CA GLN A 15 -2.43 2.00 6.73
C GLN A 15 -2.98 1.14 7.87
N LYS A 16 -3.94 0.25 7.60
CA LYS A 16 -4.44 -0.72 8.61
C LYS A 16 -3.34 -1.68 9.04
N MET A 17 -2.58 -2.21 8.08
CA MET A 17 -1.45 -3.10 8.37
C MET A 17 -0.40 -2.42 9.25
N MET A 18 -0.09 -1.13 9.00
CA MET A 18 0.81 -0.36 9.88
C MET A 18 0.21 -0.17 11.27
N THR A 19 -1.06 0.22 11.37
CA THR A 19 -1.76 0.40 12.65
C THR A 19 -1.79 -0.89 13.49
N TRP A 20 -1.86 -2.05 12.83
CA TRP A 20 -1.86 -3.37 13.48
C TRP A 20 -0.47 -3.97 13.67
N ASN A 21 0.61 -3.21 13.43
CA ASN A 21 1.99 -3.69 13.51
C ASN A 21 2.29 -4.91 12.64
N LEU A 22 1.61 -5.04 11.49
CA LEU A 22 1.85 -6.08 10.50
C LEU A 22 2.94 -5.71 9.49
N VAL A 23 3.41 -4.46 9.53
CA VAL A 23 4.53 -3.95 8.73
C VAL A 23 5.78 -3.90 9.62
N PRO A 24 6.85 -4.62 9.26
CA PRO A 24 8.12 -4.56 9.98
C PRO A 24 8.69 -3.15 10.00
N VAL A 25 9.29 -2.74 11.13
CA VAL A 25 9.79 -1.37 11.36
C VAL A 25 10.68 -0.87 10.23
N SER A 26 11.51 -1.75 9.65
CA SER A 26 12.42 -1.43 8.55
C SER A 26 11.74 -1.02 7.24
N ALA A 27 10.43 -1.27 7.08
CA ALA A 27 9.65 -0.88 5.91
C ALA A 27 8.52 0.11 6.24
N GLN A 28 8.37 0.54 7.50
CA GLN A 28 7.27 1.44 7.88
C GLN A 28 7.35 2.81 7.20
N GLU A 29 8.56 3.34 7.03
CA GLU A 29 8.79 4.61 6.34
C GLU A 29 8.45 4.49 4.85
N ASP A 30 8.99 3.46 4.18
CA ASP A 30 8.67 3.18 2.76
C ASP A 30 7.16 2.99 2.53
N ILE A 31 6.50 2.24 3.40
CA ILE A 31 5.06 1.97 3.28
C ILE A 31 4.23 3.23 3.55
N ASN A 32 4.64 4.09 4.49
CA ASN A 32 3.99 5.39 4.69
C ASN A 32 4.09 6.27 3.45
N GLU A 33 5.29 6.41 2.86
CA GLU A 33 5.46 7.19 1.63
C GLU A 33 4.64 6.64 0.47
N ILE A 34 4.57 5.31 0.34
CA ILE A 34 3.78 4.63 -0.68
C ILE A 34 2.28 4.86 -0.45
N CYS A 35 1.80 4.79 0.79
CA CYS A 35 0.42 5.11 1.13
C CYS A 35 0.04 6.50 0.66
N ASP A 36 0.84 7.50 1.02
CA ASP A 36 0.59 8.89 0.63
C ASP A 36 0.61 9.07 -0.88
N SER A 37 1.58 8.43 -1.55
CA SER A 37 1.74 8.47 -3.01
C SER A 37 0.58 7.79 -3.77
N LEU A 38 0.06 6.67 -3.24
CA LEU A 38 -1.12 6.01 -3.80
C LEU A 38 -2.41 6.82 -3.56
N MET A 39 -2.53 7.49 -2.40
CA MET A 39 -3.68 8.32 -2.07
C MET A 39 -3.75 9.61 -2.88
N ASN A 40 -2.60 10.23 -3.16
CA ASN A 40 -2.53 11.45 -3.95
C ASN A 40 -2.46 11.17 -5.47
N GLY A 41 -2.28 9.91 -5.87
CA GLY A 41 -2.19 9.48 -7.27
C GLY A 41 -0.86 9.81 -7.94
N SER A 42 0.20 10.06 -7.18
CA SER A 42 1.56 10.32 -7.70
C SER A 42 2.24 9.05 -8.20
N VAL A 43 1.80 7.87 -7.75
CA VAL A 43 2.27 6.56 -8.21
C VAL A 43 1.10 5.61 -8.41
N THR A 44 1.29 4.64 -9.31
CA THR A 44 0.38 3.52 -9.54
C THR A 44 0.94 2.22 -8.96
N LEU A 45 0.09 1.22 -8.73
CA LEU A 45 0.52 -0.08 -8.21
C LEU A 45 1.56 -0.75 -9.11
N ASN A 46 1.42 -0.63 -10.43
CA ASN A 46 2.39 -1.17 -11.40
C ASN A 46 3.79 -0.56 -11.26
N GLU A 47 3.89 0.72 -10.91
CA GLU A 47 5.19 1.38 -10.74
C GLU A 47 5.91 0.90 -9.48
N LEU A 48 5.17 0.43 -8.49
CA LEU A 48 5.71 -0.09 -7.23
C LEU A 48 6.33 -1.49 -7.37
N GLU A 49 6.00 -2.25 -8.43
CA GLU A 49 6.56 -3.59 -8.69
C GLU A 49 8.09 -3.59 -8.89
N ASN A 50 8.69 -2.44 -9.19
CA ASN A 50 10.14 -2.27 -9.35
C ASN A 50 10.88 -1.89 -8.05
N ARG A 51 10.16 -1.77 -6.92
CA ARG A 51 10.76 -1.47 -5.62
C ARG A 51 11.43 -2.70 -5.01
N ASP A 52 12.00 -2.50 -3.82
CA ASP A 52 12.56 -3.59 -3.04
C ASP A 52 11.56 -4.76 -2.90
N PRO A 53 11.99 -6.02 -3.15
CA PRO A 53 11.10 -7.18 -3.12
C PRO A 53 10.34 -7.35 -1.81
N PHE A 54 10.92 -6.96 -0.68
CA PHE A 54 10.28 -7.02 0.62
C PHE A 54 9.11 -6.03 0.72
N VAL A 55 9.29 -4.81 0.20
CA VAL A 55 8.23 -3.79 0.14
C VAL A 55 7.12 -4.24 -0.80
N VAL A 56 7.47 -4.80 -1.96
CA VAL A 56 6.52 -5.36 -2.93
C VAL A 56 5.66 -6.47 -2.31
N GLU A 57 6.27 -7.36 -1.52
CA GLU A 57 5.53 -8.43 -0.83
C GLU A 57 4.45 -7.87 0.13
N ILE A 58 4.76 -6.78 0.84
CA ILE A 58 3.83 -6.10 1.74
C ILE A 58 2.68 -5.46 0.94
N ILE A 59 2.98 -4.82 -0.19
CA ILE A 59 1.98 -4.24 -1.09
C ILE A 59 1.06 -5.32 -1.64
N HIS A 60 1.60 -6.46 -2.09
CA HIS A 60 0.79 -7.59 -2.57
C HIS A 60 -0.11 -8.17 -1.48
N LYS A 61 0.34 -8.23 -0.23
CA LYS A 61 -0.50 -8.61 0.91
C LYS A 61 -1.67 -7.64 1.08
N ALA A 62 -1.42 -6.33 1.03
CA ALA A 62 -2.46 -5.32 1.09
C ALA A 62 -3.43 -5.39 -0.10
N MET A 63 -2.94 -5.62 -1.32
CA MET A 63 -3.77 -5.83 -2.52
C MET A 63 -4.72 -7.01 -2.37
N ASN A 64 -4.21 -8.14 -1.86
CA ASN A 64 -5.02 -9.33 -1.62
C ASN A 64 -6.07 -9.12 -0.51
N GLN A 65 -5.81 -8.25 0.47
CA GLN A 65 -6.78 -7.90 1.50
C GLN A 65 -7.83 -6.90 0.99
N ALA A 66 -7.42 -5.93 0.18
CA ALA A 66 -8.29 -4.92 -0.43
C ALA A 66 -9.31 -5.54 -1.41
N GLY A 67 -8.96 -6.65 -2.07
CA GLY A 67 -9.86 -7.38 -2.97
C GLY A 67 -10.87 -8.31 -2.28
N LYS A 68 -10.80 -8.48 -0.95
CA LYS A 68 -11.71 -9.33 -0.16
C LYS A 68 -12.86 -8.56 0.50
N GLN A 69 -12.96 -7.25 0.26
CA GLN A 69 -14.00 -6.36 0.82
C GLN A 69 -15.08 -6.03 -0.20
#